data_AF-A0A9P5PBU9-F1
#
_entry.id   AF-A0A9P5PBU9-F1
#
_cell.length_a   1.000
_cell.length_b   1.000
_cell.length_c   1.000
_cell.angle_alpha   90.00
_cell.angle_beta   90.00
_cell.angle_gamma   90.00
#
_symmetry.space_group_name_H-M   'P 1'
#
loop_
_entity.id
_entity.type
_entity.pdbx_description
1 polymer ?
#
loop_
_entity_poly.entity_id
_entity_poly.type
_entity_poly.pdbx_seq_one_letter_code
_entity_poly.pdbx_strand_id
1 'polypeptide(L)'
;MAVIDSDKEKIPPPSPRTSHALAYAKRELQMALFSKDAEDLLAVNAELKAVEDLYATTTESFESQLALTQENLIDQLTTVPLGKLSTTPIGSPPSRKVKTCKPTVYPPPLSSVILKATAAKSVDSPKLDRSSPVDTDSRSTPSKPATRRKAVPEILASGDTTSVASSTASTPNSFTYAPVIQPANVMSMDGDKLYVVYWGHNDMDLITSNWHGIAGAKNAMHGLTNAIHRRFLGPKLGAAAYEECRTTGILAALKDKMANEHFIVVKGENPGVYVRQTVVSKGLKWHGGEIIRLIGNAKDAQDLFKHLERECMTVSLPQDLHWGIA
;
A
#
# COMPACT_ATOMS: atom_id res chain seq x y z
N MET A 1 -17.89 20.62 82.76
CA MET A 1 -17.64 19.53 81.80
C MET A 1 -18.95 19.25 81.10
N ALA A 2 -19.08 19.65 79.83
CA ALA A 2 -20.30 19.44 79.04
C ALA A 2 -20.14 18.16 78.22
N VAL A 3 -21.08 17.24 78.38
CA VAL A 3 -21.19 15.98 77.63
C VAL A 3 -21.94 16.29 76.33
N ILE A 4 -21.34 15.98 75.19
CA ILE A 4 -21.96 16.07 73.87
C ILE A 4 -22.53 14.69 73.56
N ASP A 5 -23.85 14.59 73.49
CA ASP A 5 -24.57 13.41 73.00
C ASP A 5 -24.46 13.33 71.47
N SER A 6 -23.95 12.20 70.98
CA SER A 6 -23.87 11.89 69.56
C SER A 6 -25.16 11.25 69.09
N ASP A 7 -25.96 12.00 68.34
CA ASP A 7 -27.12 11.50 67.61
C ASP A 7 -26.69 10.49 66.53
N LYS A 8 -27.18 9.25 66.68
CA LYS A 8 -27.06 8.20 65.67
C LYS A 8 -28.08 8.43 64.56
N GLU A 9 -27.64 8.97 63.42
CA GLU A 9 -28.43 8.97 62.19
C GLU A 9 -28.76 7.53 61.75
N LYS A 10 -30.06 7.25 61.68
CA LYS A 10 -30.64 5.98 61.25
C LYS A 10 -30.69 5.94 59.72
N ILE A 11 -29.69 5.32 59.10
CA ILE A 11 -29.61 5.11 57.65
C ILE A 11 -30.79 4.22 57.20
N PRO A 12 -31.62 4.64 56.23
CA PRO A 12 -32.71 3.81 55.70
C PRO A 12 -32.17 2.63 54.87
N PRO A 13 -32.83 1.46 54.89
CA PRO A 13 -32.37 0.29 54.15
C PRO A 13 -32.39 0.55 52.64
N PRO A 14 -31.39 0.04 51.89
CA PRO A 14 -31.35 0.20 50.44
C PRO A 14 -32.52 -0.53 49.80
N SER A 15 -33.32 0.21 49.02
CA SER A 15 -34.44 -0.32 48.25
C SER A 15 -33.94 -1.37 47.24
N PRO A 16 -34.40 -2.62 47.30
CA PRO A 16 -34.05 -3.63 46.31
C PRO A 16 -34.99 -3.50 45.11
N ARG A 17 -34.42 -3.58 43.88
CA ARG A 17 -35.07 -3.85 42.58
C ARG A 17 -35.29 -2.69 41.59
N THR A 18 -34.29 -1.85 41.34
CA THR A 18 -34.24 -1.02 40.11
C THR A 18 -33.09 -1.36 39.16
N SER A 19 -32.04 -2.04 39.61
CA SER A 19 -30.88 -2.36 38.76
C SER A 19 -31.17 -3.43 37.70
N HIS A 20 -31.96 -4.45 38.03
CA HIS A 20 -32.24 -5.55 37.12
C HIS A 20 -33.22 -5.18 36.00
N ALA A 21 -34.24 -4.37 36.30
CA ALA A 21 -35.19 -3.89 35.31
C ALA A 21 -34.53 -2.95 34.29
N LEU A 22 -33.62 -2.09 34.76
CA LEU A 22 -32.88 -1.17 33.91
C LEU A 22 -31.86 -1.89 33.01
N ALA A 23 -31.20 -2.94 33.54
CA ALA A 23 -30.34 -3.80 32.73
C ALA A 23 -31.10 -4.55 31.63
N TYR A 24 -32.33 -4.97 31.90
CA TYR A 24 -33.19 -5.63 30.90
C TYR A 24 -33.66 -4.66 29.82
N ALA A 25 -34.15 -3.48 30.20
CA ALA A 25 -34.58 -2.45 29.25
C ALA A 25 -33.43 -1.97 28.35
N LYS A 26 -32.21 -1.84 28.90
CA LYS A 26 -31.02 -1.49 28.12
C LYS A 26 -30.65 -2.56 27.10
N ARG A 27 -30.79 -3.85 27.46
CA ARG A 27 -30.54 -4.98 26.56
C ARG A 27 -31.58 -5.06 25.44
N GLU A 28 -32.85 -4.82 25.73
CA GLU A 28 -33.89 -4.78 24.70
C GLU A 28 -33.71 -3.63 23.71
N LEU A 29 -33.39 -2.42 24.19
CA LEU A 29 -33.09 -1.29 23.30
C LEU A 29 -31.85 -1.56 22.44
N GLN A 30 -30.83 -2.22 22.98
CA GLN A 30 -29.65 -2.61 22.22
C GLN A 30 -29.99 -3.65 21.13
N MET A 31 -30.83 -4.64 21.44
CA MET A 31 -31.28 -5.63 20.46
C MET A 31 -32.20 -5.01 19.39
N ALA A 32 -33.08 -4.08 19.77
CA ALA A 32 -33.95 -3.36 18.83
C ALA A 32 -33.15 -2.45 17.89
N LEU A 33 -32.07 -1.83 18.40
CA LEU A 33 -31.16 -1.03 17.58
C LEU A 33 -30.41 -1.91 16.55
N PHE A 34 -29.89 -3.07 16.97
CA PHE A 34 -29.25 -4.03 16.05
C PHE A 34 -30.23 -4.68 15.06
N SER A 35 -31.50 -4.85 15.43
CA SER A 35 -32.52 -5.41 14.54
C SER A 35 -32.95 -4.42 13.46
N LYS A 36 -32.91 -3.11 13.74
CA LYS A 36 -33.27 -2.07 12.78
C LYS A 36 -32.19 -1.90 11.70
N ASP A 37 -30.92 -2.02 12.08
CA ASP A 37 -29.79 -1.95 11.14
C ASP A 37 -29.68 -3.22 10.26
N ALA A 38 -30.23 -4.36 10.70
CA ALA A 38 -30.18 -5.61 9.94
C ALA A 38 -31.07 -5.58 8.69
N GLU A 39 -32.24 -4.94 8.75
CA GLU A 39 -33.13 -4.78 7.59
C GLU A 39 -32.51 -3.81 6.56
N ASP A 40 -31.92 -2.71 7.03
CA ASP A 40 -31.22 -1.74 6.18
C ASP A 40 -29.96 -2.36 5.54
N LEU A 41 -29.22 -3.20 6.27
CA LEU A 41 -28.09 -3.97 5.71
C LEU A 41 -28.52 -4.98 4.64
N LEU A 42 -29.66 -5.65 4.83
CA LEU A 42 -30.21 -6.57 3.83
C LEU A 42 -30.63 -5.82 2.56
N ALA A 43 -31.22 -4.63 2.70
CA ALA A 43 -31.57 -3.77 1.57
C ALA A 43 -30.32 -3.32 0.79
N VAL A 44 -29.28 -2.83 1.49
CA VAL A 44 -28.01 -2.44 0.86
C VAL A 44 -27.34 -3.63 0.18
N ASN A 45 -27.39 -4.82 0.78
CA ASN A 45 -26.82 -6.03 0.16
C ASN A 45 -27.59 -6.47 -1.10
N ALA A 46 -28.91 -6.28 -1.13
CA ALA A 46 -29.71 -6.54 -2.32
C ALA A 46 -29.40 -5.55 -3.45
N GLU A 47 -29.22 -4.26 -3.13
CA GLU A 47 -28.79 -3.24 -4.09
C GLU A 47 -27.38 -3.54 -4.63
N LEU A 48 -26.45 -3.93 -3.76
CA LEU A 48 -25.08 -4.31 -4.15
C LEU A 48 -25.10 -5.47 -5.15
N LYS A 49 -25.91 -6.50 -4.88
CA LYS A 49 -26.09 -7.64 -5.79
C LYS A 49 -26.69 -7.24 -7.14
N ALA A 50 -27.67 -6.33 -7.15
CA ALA A 50 -28.25 -5.82 -8.39
C ALA A 50 -27.21 -5.06 -9.24
N VAL A 51 -26.28 -4.33 -8.59
CA VAL A 51 -25.17 -3.66 -9.28
C VAL A 51 -24.16 -4.66 -9.84
N GLU A 52 -23.83 -5.72 -9.09
CA GLU A 52 -22.95 -6.80 -9.56
C GLU A 52 -23.54 -7.52 -10.80
N ASP A 53 -24.83 -7.86 -10.77
CA ASP A 53 -25.53 -8.50 -11.89
C ASP A 53 -25.56 -7.59 -13.14
N LEU A 54 -25.75 -6.28 -12.95
CA LEU A 54 -25.70 -5.29 -14.03
C LEU A 54 -24.29 -5.18 -14.63
N TYR A 55 -23.26 -5.22 -13.78
CA TYR A 55 -21.86 -5.17 -14.22
C TYR A 55 -21.48 -6.42 -15.03
N ALA A 56 -21.89 -7.61 -14.58
CA ALA A 56 -21.69 -8.86 -15.31
C ALA A 56 -22.35 -8.80 -16.71
N THR A 57 -23.61 -8.39 -16.77
CA THR A 57 -24.37 -8.26 -18.04
C THR A 57 -23.71 -7.25 -19.00
N THR A 58 -23.21 -6.13 -18.46
CA THR A 58 -22.56 -5.10 -19.26
C THR A 58 -21.23 -5.59 -19.82
N THR A 59 -20.47 -6.35 -19.02
CA THR A 59 -19.18 -6.93 -19.44
C THR A 59 -19.36 -7.94 -20.57
N GLU A 60 -20.33 -8.84 -20.46
CA GLU A 60 -20.67 -9.81 -21.53
C GLU A 60 -21.09 -9.12 -22.83
N SER A 61 -21.85 -8.02 -22.73
CA SER A 61 -22.23 -7.20 -23.90
C SER A 61 -21.01 -6.55 -24.57
N PHE A 62 -20.06 -6.02 -23.79
CA PHE A 62 -18.84 -5.43 -24.34
C PHE A 62 -17.95 -6.47 -25.03
N GLU A 63 -17.77 -7.64 -24.43
CA GLU A 63 -17.00 -8.74 -25.03
C GLU A 63 -17.63 -9.20 -26.36
N SER A 64 -18.97 -9.31 -26.39
CA SER A 64 -19.70 -9.67 -27.61
C SER A 64 -19.53 -8.63 -28.73
N GLN A 65 -19.57 -7.34 -28.40
CA GLN A 65 -19.33 -6.27 -29.39
C GLN A 65 -17.88 -6.28 -29.90
N LEU A 66 -16.93 -6.58 -29.02
CA LEU A 66 -15.51 -6.65 -29.39
C LEU A 66 -15.25 -7.84 -30.33
N ALA A 67 -15.86 -8.99 -30.08
CA ALA A 67 -15.80 -10.15 -30.96
C ALA A 67 -16.39 -9.85 -32.35
N LEU A 68 -17.58 -9.23 -32.42
CA LEU A 68 -18.19 -8.82 -33.70
C LEU A 68 -17.33 -7.83 -34.49
N THR A 69 -16.68 -6.90 -33.79
CA THR A 69 -15.79 -5.92 -34.44
C THR A 69 -14.53 -6.58 -35.00
N GLN A 70 -14.00 -7.60 -34.31
CA GLN A 70 -12.86 -8.37 -34.79
C GLN A 70 -13.21 -9.18 -36.04
N GLU A 71 -14.36 -9.85 -36.09
CA GLU A 71 -14.80 -10.59 -37.27
C GLU A 71 -14.97 -9.67 -38.49
N ASN A 72 -15.60 -8.51 -38.33
CA ASN A 72 -15.79 -7.54 -39.41
C ASN A 72 -14.44 -7.02 -39.98
N LEU A 73 -13.43 -6.81 -39.12
CA LEU A 73 -12.09 -6.43 -39.55
C LEU A 73 -11.39 -7.53 -40.37
N ILE A 74 -11.58 -8.79 -39.98
CA ILE A 74 -11.01 -9.94 -40.71
C ILE A 74 -11.66 -10.05 -42.10
N ASP A 75 -12.98 -9.86 -42.20
CA ASP A 75 -13.70 -9.89 -43.48
C ASP A 75 -13.25 -8.76 -44.41
N GLN A 76 -13.01 -7.55 -43.88
CA GLN A 76 -12.50 -6.43 -44.67
C GLN A 76 -11.07 -6.65 -45.18
N LEU A 77 -10.21 -7.31 -44.39
CA LEU A 77 -8.83 -7.60 -44.80
C LEU A 77 -8.74 -8.74 -45.81
N THR A 78 -9.69 -9.69 -45.80
CA THR A 78 -9.69 -10.83 -46.72
C THR A 78 -10.33 -10.52 -48.07
N THR A 79 -11.11 -9.44 -48.20
CA THR A 79 -11.78 -9.04 -49.46
C THR A 79 -11.00 -8.09 -50.36
N VAL A 80 -9.79 -7.65 -50.00
CA VAL A 80 -9.00 -6.77 -50.87
C VAL A 80 -8.50 -7.56 -52.09
N PRO A 81 -8.97 -7.29 -53.32
CA PRO A 81 -8.49 -7.97 -54.50
C PRO A 81 -7.03 -7.58 -54.71
N LEU A 82 -6.18 -8.57 -54.95
CA LEU A 82 -4.75 -8.42 -55.22
C LEU A 82 -4.52 -7.68 -56.56
N GLY A 83 -4.78 -6.38 -56.56
CA GLY A 83 -4.60 -5.48 -57.69
C GLY A 83 -3.12 -5.16 -57.87
N LYS A 84 -2.61 -5.49 -59.07
CA LYS A 84 -1.22 -5.34 -59.54
C LYS A 84 -0.54 -4.06 -59.03
N LEU A 85 0.42 -4.23 -58.12
CA LEU A 85 1.35 -3.20 -57.66
C LEU A 85 2.30 -2.81 -58.80
N SER A 86 2.07 -1.62 -59.38
CA SER A 86 2.98 -0.98 -60.32
C SER A 86 4.15 -0.36 -59.58
N THR A 87 5.36 -0.77 -59.95
CA THR A 87 6.63 -0.33 -59.36
C THR A 87 7.04 1.01 -59.98
N THR A 88 6.94 2.11 -59.22
CA THR A 88 7.59 3.38 -59.56
C THR A 88 8.67 3.71 -58.53
N PRO A 89 9.88 4.12 -58.96
CA PRO A 89 10.98 4.47 -58.07
C PRO A 89 10.82 5.92 -57.59
N ILE A 90 10.76 6.13 -56.28
CA ILE A 90 10.74 7.47 -55.67
C ILE A 90 12.01 7.67 -54.85
N GLY A 91 12.67 8.79 -55.16
CA GLY A 91 13.94 9.22 -54.60
C GLY A 91 13.88 9.68 -53.14
N SER A 92 15.09 9.73 -52.60
CA SER A 92 15.47 10.02 -51.23
C SER A 92 14.94 11.36 -50.67
N PRO A 93 14.45 11.40 -49.41
CA PRO A 93 14.18 12.66 -48.72
C PRO A 93 15.39 13.11 -47.88
N PRO A 94 15.59 14.44 -47.69
CA PRO A 94 16.69 14.96 -46.91
C PRO A 94 16.39 14.98 -45.40
N SER A 95 17.44 14.70 -44.64
CA SER A 95 17.54 14.77 -43.19
C SER A 95 17.07 16.10 -42.60
N ARG A 96 16.04 16.07 -41.75
CA ARG A 96 15.75 17.13 -40.77
C ARG A 96 15.79 16.57 -39.35
N LYS A 97 16.75 17.07 -38.57
CA LYS A 97 16.80 16.90 -37.11
C LYS A 97 15.75 17.83 -36.48
N VAL A 98 14.70 17.25 -35.91
CA VAL A 98 13.83 17.95 -34.95
C VAL A 98 13.58 16.98 -33.80
N LYS A 99 14.20 17.27 -32.65
CA LYS A 99 13.88 16.62 -31.36
C LYS A 99 12.64 17.33 -30.81
N THR A 100 11.49 16.69 -30.93
CA THR A 100 10.28 17.06 -30.20
C THR A 100 9.67 15.76 -29.70
N CYS A 101 9.66 15.57 -28.39
CA CYS A 101 8.93 14.47 -27.77
C CYS A 101 7.44 14.70 -28.04
N LYS A 102 6.86 13.90 -28.92
CA LYS A 102 5.41 13.87 -29.15
C LYS A 102 4.74 13.21 -27.93
N PRO A 103 3.56 13.68 -27.50
CA PRO A 103 2.74 12.94 -26.58
C PRO A 103 2.22 11.69 -27.31
N THR A 104 2.67 10.52 -26.88
CA THR A 104 2.16 9.24 -27.34
C THR A 104 0.73 9.09 -26.83
N VAL A 105 -0.20 8.91 -27.75
CA VAL A 105 -1.57 8.48 -27.47
C VAL A 105 -1.51 7.17 -26.70
N TYR A 106 -2.10 7.15 -25.51
CA TYR A 106 -2.14 6.02 -24.59
C TYR A 106 -2.58 4.72 -25.31
N PRO A 107 -1.81 3.62 -25.20
CA PRO A 107 -2.40 2.30 -25.33
C PRO A 107 -3.22 1.96 -24.05
N PRO A 108 -4.17 1.01 -24.13
CA PRO A 108 -4.95 0.56 -22.97
C PRO A 108 -4.03 0.01 -21.86
N PRO A 109 -4.51 -0.05 -20.61
CA PRO A 109 -3.69 -0.47 -19.47
C PRO A 109 -3.11 -1.86 -19.72
N LEU A 110 -1.78 -1.94 -19.76
CA LEU A 110 -1.06 -3.20 -19.80
C LEU A 110 -1.20 -3.87 -18.44
N SER A 111 -1.99 -4.92 -18.39
CA SER A 111 -1.85 -6.01 -17.41
C SER A 111 -0.39 -6.50 -17.42
N SER A 112 0.30 -6.26 -16.30
CA SER A 112 1.48 -6.99 -15.80
C SER A 112 2.39 -7.67 -16.84
N VAL A 113 3.23 -6.88 -17.52
CA VAL A 113 4.34 -7.43 -18.33
C VAL A 113 5.49 -7.81 -17.39
N ILE A 114 5.68 -9.12 -17.17
CA ILE A 114 6.83 -9.68 -16.46
C ILE A 114 8.06 -9.63 -17.39
N LEU A 115 8.99 -8.71 -17.16
CA LEU A 115 10.29 -8.70 -17.83
C LEU A 115 11.28 -9.60 -17.08
N LYS A 116 11.57 -10.79 -17.66
CA LYS A 116 12.73 -11.61 -17.27
C LYS A 116 13.99 -11.06 -17.94
N ALA A 117 14.83 -10.36 -17.18
CA ALA A 117 16.16 -9.98 -17.63
C ALA A 117 17.09 -11.21 -17.68
N THR A 118 17.56 -11.56 -18.88
CA THR A 118 18.60 -12.58 -19.10
C THR A 118 19.99 -11.93 -19.07
N ALA A 119 20.92 -12.55 -18.34
CA ALA A 119 22.24 -12.02 -18.07
C ALA A 119 23.16 -12.01 -19.32
N ALA A 120 23.64 -10.84 -19.72
CA ALA A 120 24.77 -10.73 -20.65
C ALA A 120 26.09 -11.02 -19.93
N LYS A 121 26.90 -11.88 -20.54
CA LYS A 121 28.19 -12.39 -20.05
C LYS A 121 29.27 -11.31 -20.24
N SER A 122 29.85 -10.82 -19.14
CA SER A 122 30.95 -9.85 -19.16
C SER A 122 32.22 -10.52 -19.66
N VAL A 123 32.84 -9.93 -20.69
CA VAL A 123 34.11 -10.37 -21.29
C VAL A 123 35.27 -9.73 -20.53
N ASP A 124 36.29 -10.55 -20.26
CA ASP A 124 37.55 -10.19 -19.59
C ASP A 124 38.35 -9.13 -20.37
N SER A 125 39.10 -8.31 -19.63
CA SER A 125 40.17 -7.47 -20.20
C SER A 125 41.38 -7.43 -19.28
N PRO A 126 42.59 -7.19 -19.83
CA PRO A 126 43.80 -7.89 -19.41
C PRO A 126 44.66 -7.13 -18.38
N LYS A 127 45.49 -7.92 -17.70
CA LYS A 127 46.55 -7.52 -16.77
C LYS A 127 47.61 -6.66 -17.44
N LEU A 128 48.10 -5.65 -16.71
CA LEU A 128 49.35 -4.96 -17.01
C LEU A 128 50.22 -4.97 -15.75
N ASP A 129 51.32 -5.74 -15.85
CA ASP A 129 52.42 -5.79 -14.90
C ASP A 129 53.22 -4.49 -14.92
N ARG A 130 53.58 -3.98 -13.75
CA ARG A 130 54.88 -3.31 -13.57
C ARG A 130 55.32 -3.31 -12.10
N SER A 131 56.46 -3.93 -11.89
CA SER A 131 57.19 -4.19 -10.66
C SER A 131 57.82 -2.92 -10.06
N SER A 132 57.89 -2.84 -8.72
CA SER A 132 59.13 -2.66 -7.92
C SER A 132 58.83 -2.49 -6.41
N PRO A 133 59.80 -2.77 -5.52
CA PRO A 133 59.54 -3.29 -4.18
C PRO A 133 59.74 -2.26 -3.06
N VAL A 134 58.99 -2.40 -1.97
CA VAL A 134 59.38 -1.92 -0.64
C VAL A 134 58.92 -2.96 0.38
N ASP A 135 59.90 -3.53 1.08
CA ASP A 135 59.70 -4.34 2.27
C ASP A 135 59.08 -3.52 3.39
N THR A 136 58.00 -4.03 3.99
CA THR A 136 57.75 -3.84 5.42
C THR A 136 56.80 -4.91 5.93
N ASP A 137 57.33 -5.73 6.83
CA ASP A 137 56.61 -6.72 7.61
C ASP A 137 55.35 -6.14 8.25
N SER A 138 54.21 -6.76 7.97
CA SER A 138 53.04 -6.73 8.85
C SER A 138 52.15 -7.95 8.57
N ARG A 139 52.24 -8.88 9.50
CA ARG A 139 51.44 -10.10 9.62
C ARG A 139 49.94 -9.76 9.73
N SER A 140 49.21 -9.87 8.63
CA SER A 140 47.74 -9.83 8.61
C SER A 140 47.16 -11.10 8.00
N THR A 141 46.31 -11.77 8.77
CA THR A 141 45.56 -12.98 8.41
C THR A 141 44.63 -12.75 7.21
N PRO A 142 44.46 -13.73 6.30
CA PRO A 142 43.58 -13.58 5.15
C PRO A 142 42.11 -13.71 5.56
N SER A 143 41.36 -12.62 5.42
CA SER A 143 39.89 -12.62 5.50
C SER A 143 39.30 -13.22 4.22
N LYS A 144 38.36 -14.15 4.38
CA LYS A 144 37.66 -14.86 3.30
C LYS A 144 36.91 -13.89 2.37
N PRO A 145 36.89 -14.12 1.05
CA PRO A 145 36.07 -13.33 0.13
C PRO A 145 34.58 -13.59 0.40
N ALA A 146 33.86 -12.52 0.78
CA ALA A 146 32.42 -12.55 0.97
C ALA A 146 31.73 -12.83 -0.38
N THR A 147 30.93 -13.90 -0.43
CA THR A 147 30.16 -14.31 -1.60
C THR A 147 29.07 -13.28 -1.90
N ARG A 148 29.23 -12.52 -2.98
CA ARG A 148 28.27 -11.51 -3.47
C ARG A 148 26.98 -12.22 -3.92
N ARG A 149 25.94 -12.19 -3.08
CA ARG A 149 24.59 -12.61 -3.46
C ARG A 149 23.97 -11.57 -4.39
N LYS A 150 23.38 -12.01 -5.50
CA LYS A 150 22.61 -11.16 -6.42
C LYS A 150 21.30 -10.77 -5.75
N ALA A 151 20.94 -9.48 -5.79
CA ALA A 151 19.67 -8.98 -5.28
C ALA A 151 18.52 -9.54 -6.14
N VAL A 152 17.45 -10.00 -5.48
CA VAL A 152 16.19 -10.41 -6.12
C VAL A 152 15.16 -9.33 -5.80
N PRO A 153 14.62 -8.62 -6.81
CA PRO A 153 13.55 -7.67 -6.59
C PRO A 153 12.26 -8.43 -6.26
N GLU A 154 11.60 -8.04 -5.17
CA GLU A 154 10.25 -8.51 -4.82
C GLU A 154 9.27 -7.41 -5.20
N ILE A 155 8.49 -7.67 -6.26
CA ILE A 155 7.47 -6.74 -6.75
C ILE A 155 6.18 -7.08 -6.01
N LEU A 156 5.77 -6.23 -5.08
CA LEU A 156 4.47 -6.30 -4.43
C LEU A 156 3.45 -5.63 -5.37
N ALA A 157 2.85 -6.42 -6.25
CA ALA A 157 1.74 -5.95 -7.08
C ALA A 157 0.49 -5.72 -6.21
N SER A 158 -0.28 -4.68 -6.53
CA SER A 158 -1.64 -4.47 -5.99
C SER A 158 -2.50 -5.69 -6.32
N GLY A 159 -2.87 -6.47 -5.31
CA GLY A 159 -3.59 -7.74 -5.51
C GLY A 159 -5.08 -7.55 -5.67
N ASP A 160 -5.62 -7.91 -6.84
CA ASP A 160 -7.02 -8.32 -6.99
C ASP A 160 -7.15 -9.74 -6.43
N THR A 161 -8.01 -9.91 -5.42
CA THR A 161 -8.21 -11.19 -4.72
C THR A 161 -9.46 -11.90 -5.21
N THR A 162 -9.32 -12.80 -6.18
CA THR A 162 -10.31 -13.87 -6.39
C THR A 162 -9.63 -15.16 -6.86
N SER A 163 -9.59 -16.19 -6.01
CA SER A 163 -9.71 -17.60 -6.39
C SER A 163 -9.49 -18.52 -5.19
N VAL A 164 -10.51 -19.32 -4.92
CA VAL A 164 -10.59 -20.37 -3.91
C VAL A 164 -9.83 -21.61 -4.39
N ALA A 165 -8.92 -22.15 -3.57
CA ALA A 165 -8.57 -23.56 -3.61
C ALA A 165 -8.13 -24.05 -2.22
N SER A 166 -8.92 -24.97 -1.68
CA SER A 166 -8.69 -25.67 -0.43
C SER A 166 -7.43 -26.52 -0.48
N SER A 167 -6.51 -26.29 0.47
CA SER A 167 -5.48 -27.27 0.81
C SER A 167 -5.16 -27.17 2.29
N THR A 168 -5.59 -28.19 3.04
CA THR A 168 -5.37 -28.35 4.47
C THR A 168 -3.93 -28.78 4.73
N ALA A 169 -3.07 -27.84 5.09
CA ALA A 169 -1.78 -28.10 5.70
C ALA A 169 -1.60 -27.23 6.96
N SER A 170 -1.54 -27.89 8.10
CA SER A 170 -1.43 -27.30 9.43
C SER A 170 -0.13 -26.48 9.56
N THR A 171 -0.28 -25.15 9.64
CA THR A 171 0.83 -24.21 9.85
C THR A 171 0.76 -23.68 11.29
N PRO A 172 1.89 -23.53 12.00
CA PRO A 172 1.88 -23.12 13.41
C PRO A 172 1.54 -21.62 13.55
N ASN A 173 0.51 -21.34 14.35
CA ASN A 173 0.21 -20.07 15.03
C ASN A 173 0.43 -18.77 14.23
N SER A 174 -0.27 -18.62 13.11
CA SER A 174 -0.54 -17.27 12.56
C SER A 174 -1.68 -16.64 13.36
N PHE A 175 -1.35 -15.85 14.39
CA PHE A 175 -2.34 -14.94 14.98
C PHE A 175 -2.65 -13.87 13.94
N THR A 176 -3.75 -14.07 13.21
CA THR A 176 -4.31 -13.04 12.33
C THR A 176 -4.93 -11.98 13.23
N TYR A 177 -4.13 -10.99 13.61
CA TYR A 177 -4.62 -9.79 14.27
C TYR A 177 -5.42 -9.01 13.23
N ALA A 178 -6.75 -9.07 13.31
CA ALA A 178 -7.57 -8.02 12.72
C ALA A 178 -7.09 -6.69 13.34
N PRO A 179 -6.86 -5.64 12.54
CA PRO A 179 -6.54 -4.33 13.11
C PRO A 179 -7.63 -4.01 14.12
N VAL A 180 -7.23 -3.71 15.36
CA VAL A 180 -8.17 -3.29 16.40
C VAL A 180 -8.63 -1.88 16.01
N ILE A 181 -9.57 -1.82 15.08
CA ILE A 181 -10.37 -0.63 14.82
C ILE A 181 -11.25 -0.55 16.06
N GLN A 182 -10.76 0.13 17.10
CA GLN A 182 -11.65 0.52 18.19
C GLN A 182 -12.76 1.34 17.53
N PRO A 183 -14.04 0.92 17.62
CA PRO A 183 -15.12 1.72 17.07
C PRO A 183 -14.98 3.09 17.70
N ALA A 184 -14.79 4.10 16.86
CA ALA A 184 -14.63 5.49 17.26
C ALA A 184 -15.93 5.97 17.90
N ASN A 185 -16.18 5.56 19.14
CA ASN A 185 -17.43 5.82 19.85
C ASN A 185 -17.40 7.19 20.55
N VAL A 186 -16.62 8.13 20.00
CA VAL A 186 -16.47 9.48 20.53
C VAL A 186 -16.46 10.42 19.35
N MET A 187 -17.66 10.83 18.94
CA MET A 187 -17.82 12.06 18.18
C MET A 187 -17.55 13.23 19.12
N SER A 188 -16.29 13.61 19.27
CA SER A 188 -15.94 14.89 19.89
C SER A 188 -15.85 15.93 18.77
N MET A 189 -16.65 16.99 18.93
CA MET A 189 -16.76 18.08 17.98
C MET A 189 -15.64 19.10 18.25
N ASP A 190 -15.06 19.60 17.16
CA ASP A 190 -14.10 20.70 17.06
C ASP A 190 -12.68 20.48 17.62
N GLY A 191 -11.75 20.20 16.69
CA GLY A 191 -10.30 20.14 16.95
C GLY A 191 -9.72 18.73 17.06
N ASP A 192 -10.53 17.71 16.79
CA ASP A 192 -10.17 16.31 16.90
C ASP A 192 -9.01 15.94 15.97
N LYS A 193 -7.83 15.83 16.59
CA LYS A 193 -6.63 15.30 15.96
C LYS A 193 -6.79 13.80 15.85
N LEU A 194 -6.47 13.25 14.69
CA LEU A 194 -6.34 11.81 14.52
C LEU A 194 -4.87 11.46 14.37
N TYR A 195 -4.43 10.47 15.13
CA TYR A 195 -3.09 9.93 15.07
C TYR A 195 -3.15 8.59 14.35
N VAL A 196 -2.38 8.48 13.28
CA VAL A 196 -2.24 7.26 12.50
C VAL A 196 -0.80 6.77 12.68
N VAL A 197 -0.65 5.55 13.18
CA VAL A 197 0.61 4.82 13.29
C VAL A 197 0.59 3.77 12.20
N TYR A 198 1.39 3.97 11.16
CA TYR A 198 1.53 3.05 10.01
C TYR A 198 2.46 1.88 10.35
N TRP A 199 3.45 2.12 11.22
CA TRP A 199 4.35 1.09 11.71
C TRP A 199 4.85 1.46 13.11
N GLY A 200 4.46 0.65 14.10
CA GLY A 200 4.78 0.82 15.50
C GLY A 200 5.47 -0.40 16.12
N HIS A 201 5.32 -0.53 17.44
CA HIS A 201 5.85 -1.60 18.25
C HIS A 201 5.15 -2.92 17.97
N ASN A 202 5.93 -4.00 17.90
CA ASN A 202 5.47 -5.34 17.52
C ASN A 202 4.73 -5.36 16.17
N ASP A 203 5.22 -4.56 15.20
CA ASP A 203 4.65 -4.44 13.85
C ASP A 203 3.16 -4.08 13.83
N MET A 204 2.68 -3.43 14.90
CA MET A 204 1.31 -2.95 15.01
C MET A 204 1.15 -1.63 14.29
N ASP A 205 0.05 -1.54 13.55
CA ASP A 205 -0.54 -0.31 13.05
C ASP A 205 -1.76 0.08 13.90
N LEU A 206 -2.01 1.38 14.06
CA LEU A 206 -3.05 1.90 14.94
C LEU A 206 -3.60 3.22 14.41
N ILE A 207 -4.92 3.38 14.46
CA ILE A 207 -5.59 4.68 14.33
C ILE A 207 -6.20 5.03 15.68
N THR A 208 -5.93 6.22 16.20
CA THR A 208 -6.46 6.66 17.50
C THR A 208 -6.58 8.18 17.58
N SER A 209 -7.57 8.68 18.30
CA SER A 209 -7.68 10.11 18.64
C SER A 209 -6.77 10.51 19.81
N ASN A 210 -6.27 9.53 20.57
CA ASN A 210 -5.49 9.76 21.78
C ASN A 210 -3.98 9.64 21.50
N TRP A 211 -3.22 10.67 21.86
CA TRP A 211 -1.76 10.59 21.82
C TRP A 211 -1.18 9.75 22.96
N HIS A 212 -1.70 9.93 24.18
CA HIS A 212 -1.25 9.24 25.40
C HIS A 212 -2.23 8.13 25.84
N GLY A 213 -1.83 7.33 26.83
CA GLY A 213 -2.64 6.25 27.40
C GLY A 213 -2.34 4.87 26.79
N ILE A 214 -2.98 3.84 27.33
CA ILE A 214 -2.75 2.44 26.94
C ILE A 214 -3.09 2.20 25.46
N ALA A 215 -4.17 2.82 24.98
CA ALA A 215 -4.59 2.80 23.57
C ALA A 215 -4.14 4.07 22.80
N GLY A 216 -3.15 4.80 23.33
CA GLY A 216 -2.63 6.01 22.72
C GLY A 216 -1.53 5.72 21.68
N ALA A 217 -1.41 6.60 20.68
CA ALA A 217 -0.41 6.47 19.62
C ALA A 217 1.03 6.37 20.17
N LYS A 218 1.35 7.11 21.25
CA LYS A 218 2.67 7.07 21.91
C LYS A 218 3.00 5.67 22.44
N ASN A 219 2.02 4.96 23.00
CA ASN A 219 2.22 3.61 23.52
C ASN A 219 2.47 2.61 22.39
N ALA A 220 1.74 2.74 21.28
CA ALA A 220 1.96 1.94 20.08
C ALA A 220 3.34 2.14 19.45
N MET A 221 4.09 3.18 19.82
CA MET A 221 5.45 3.44 19.33
C MET A 221 6.53 3.25 20.39
N HIS A 222 6.16 2.79 21.59
CA HIS A 222 7.07 2.75 22.72
C HIS A 222 8.33 1.92 22.40
N GLY A 223 9.51 2.51 22.62
CA GLY A 223 10.81 1.87 22.36
C GLY A 223 11.27 1.87 20.90
N LEU A 224 10.50 2.42 19.95
CA LEU A 224 10.94 2.56 18.56
C LEU A 224 11.26 4.01 18.22
N THR A 225 12.54 4.27 17.96
CA THR A 225 13.02 5.56 17.44
C THR A 225 12.55 5.83 16.01
N ASN A 226 12.10 4.78 15.32
CA ASN A 226 11.90 4.75 13.87
C ASN A 226 10.43 4.50 13.49
N ALA A 227 9.51 4.65 14.44
CA ALA A 227 8.09 4.46 14.19
C ALA A 227 7.59 5.43 13.10
N ILE A 228 6.69 4.94 12.26
CA ILE A 228 6.09 5.73 11.18
C ILE A 228 4.70 6.13 11.63
N HIS A 229 4.53 7.41 11.92
CA HIS A 229 3.26 7.95 12.37
C HIS A 229 3.00 9.35 11.79
N ARG A 230 1.72 9.74 11.79
CA ARG A 230 1.30 11.09 11.42
C ARG A 230 0.09 11.53 12.23
N ARG A 231 0.08 12.83 12.57
CA ARG A 231 -1.09 13.53 13.10
C ARG A 231 -1.81 14.26 11.97
N PHE A 232 -3.12 14.10 11.91
CA PHE A 232 -4.02 14.76 10.96
C PHE A 232 -4.96 15.71 11.69
N LEU A 233 -5.24 16.88 11.11
CA LEU A 233 -6.23 17.86 11.62
C LEU A 233 -7.67 17.55 11.18
N GLY A 234 -7.97 16.28 10.96
CA GLY A 234 -9.28 15.85 10.54
C GLY A 234 -9.36 14.34 10.63
N PRO A 235 -10.27 13.78 11.45
CA PRO A 235 -10.37 12.33 11.59
C PRO A 235 -10.74 11.66 10.26
N LYS A 236 -11.58 12.30 9.44
CA LYS A 236 -11.92 11.81 8.10
C LYS A 236 -10.69 11.73 7.19
N LEU A 237 -9.82 12.74 7.21
CA LEU A 237 -8.62 12.79 6.38
C LEU A 237 -7.59 11.72 6.80
N GLY A 238 -7.33 11.59 8.11
CA GLY A 238 -6.40 10.57 8.58
C GLY A 238 -6.91 9.14 8.36
N ALA A 239 -8.21 8.90 8.51
CA ALA A 239 -8.82 7.61 8.20
C ALA A 239 -8.72 7.29 6.71
N ALA A 240 -9.02 8.24 5.82
CA ALA A 240 -8.89 8.07 4.38
C ALA A 240 -7.44 7.77 3.96
N ALA A 241 -6.47 8.52 4.48
CA ALA A 241 -5.04 8.28 4.22
C ALA A 241 -4.57 6.89 4.66
N TYR A 242 -5.02 6.43 5.84
CA TYR A 242 -4.73 5.09 6.33
C TYR A 242 -5.35 4.01 5.44
N GLU A 243 -6.62 4.17 5.06
CA GLU A 243 -7.33 3.23 4.18
C GLU A 243 -6.69 3.17 2.79
N GLU A 244 -6.24 4.29 2.24
CA GLU A 244 -5.48 4.33 0.99
C GLU A 244 -4.17 3.53 1.11
N CYS A 245 -3.39 3.75 2.18
CA CYS A 245 -2.16 3.00 2.42
C CYS A 245 -2.41 1.50 2.65
N ARG A 246 -3.55 1.14 3.24
CA ARG A 246 -3.96 -0.25 3.45
C ARG A 246 -4.30 -0.93 2.13
N THR A 247 -5.16 -0.28 1.34
CA THR A 247 -5.65 -0.81 0.06
C THR A 247 -4.55 -0.95 -0.99
N THR A 248 -3.60 -0.02 -1.05
CA THR A 248 -2.44 -0.15 -1.96
C THR A 248 -1.34 -1.07 -1.44
N GLY A 249 -1.53 -1.72 -0.29
CA GLY A 249 -0.58 -2.69 0.27
C GLY A 249 0.68 -2.09 0.92
N ILE A 250 0.75 -0.76 1.08
CA ILE A 250 1.90 -0.09 1.73
C ILE A 250 2.06 -0.58 3.16
N LEU A 251 0.96 -0.72 3.91
CA LEU A 251 1.02 -1.21 5.30
C LEU A 251 1.62 -2.61 5.40
N ALA A 252 1.28 -3.50 4.46
CA ALA A 252 1.84 -4.86 4.42
C ALA A 252 3.34 -4.81 4.13
N ALA A 253 3.77 -4.01 3.15
CA ALA A 253 5.18 -3.83 2.81
C ALA A 253 6.03 -3.27 3.98
N LEU A 254 5.40 -2.53 4.89
CA LEU A 254 6.01 -1.94 6.09
C LEU A 254 5.99 -2.86 7.32
N LYS A 255 5.41 -4.06 7.28
CA LYS A 255 5.43 -4.99 8.43
C LYS A 255 6.64 -5.90 8.40
N ASP A 256 7.00 -6.42 7.24
CA ASP A 256 8.12 -7.36 7.13
C ASP A 256 9.45 -6.63 7.22
N LYS A 257 10.10 -6.57 8.38
CA LYS A 257 11.42 -5.91 8.49
C LYS A 257 12.53 -6.80 7.97
N MET A 258 13.30 -6.33 6.98
CA MET A 258 14.55 -6.99 6.57
C MET A 258 15.75 -6.04 6.62
N ALA A 259 16.92 -6.61 6.87
CA ALA A 259 18.17 -5.86 6.88
C ALA A 259 18.50 -5.38 5.47
N ASN A 260 19.04 -4.15 5.35
CA ASN A 260 19.45 -3.54 4.08
C ASN A 260 18.33 -3.48 3.04
N GLU A 261 17.11 -3.18 3.48
CA GLU A 261 16.01 -2.97 2.57
C GLU A 261 15.92 -1.51 2.11
N HIS A 262 15.49 -1.35 0.87
CA HIS A 262 15.22 -0.09 0.22
C HIS A 262 13.84 -0.16 -0.43
N PHE A 263 13.10 0.93 -0.34
CA PHE A 263 11.80 1.07 -0.96
C PHE A 263 11.92 2.03 -2.14
N ILE A 264 11.53 1.58 -3.32
CA ILE A 264 11.51 2.37 -4.54
C ILE A 264 10.07 2.80 -4.76
N VAL A 265 9.79 4.09 -4.58
CA VAL A 265 8.48 4.67 -4.86
C VAL A 265 8.37 4.89 -6.36
N VAL A 266 7.53 4.10 -7.01
CA VAL A 266 7.24 4.18 -8.45
C VAL A 266 6.10 5.17 -8.69
N LYS A 267 5.06 5.09 -7.86
CA LYS A 267 3.93 6.02 -7.86
C LYS A 267 3.77 6.63 -6.47
N GLY A 268 3.88 7.95 -6.37
CA GLY A 268 3.77 8.69 -5.11
C GLY A 268 4.01 10.18 -5.35
N GLU A 269 3.89 11.02 -4.32
CA GLU A 269 4.15 12.46 -4.49
C GLU A 269 5.59 12.73 -4.96
N ASN A 270 6.57 12.07 -4.33
CA ASN A 270 7.99 12.18 -4.66
C ASN A 270 8.58 10.79 -5.01
N PRO A 271 8.45 10.31 -6.26
CA PRO A 271 9.08 9.07 -6.70
C PRO A 271 10.59 9.07 -6.43
N GLY A 272 11.14 7.93 -6.02
CA GLY A 272 12.55 7.84 -5.65
C GLY A 272 12.86 6.63 -4.77
N VAL A 273 14.10 6.57 -4.26
CA VAL A 273 14.57 5.50 -3.38
C VAL A 273 14.62 6.00 -1.94
N TYR A 274 14.00 5.24 -1.04
CA TYR A 274 13.85 5.59 0.36
C TYR A 274 14.21 4.42 1.26
N VAL A 275 14.57 4.74 2.51
CA VAL A 275 14.55 3.75 3.59
C VAL A 275 13.16 3.71 4.21
N ARG A 276 12.84 2.62 4.93
CA ARG A 276 11.54 2.39 5.59
C ARG A 276 10.97 3.63 6.27
N GLN A 277 11.79 4.30 7.10
CA GLN A 277 11.37 5.47 7.89
C GLN A 277 10.88 6.66 7.05
N THR A 278 11.39 6.77 5.83
CA THR A 278 11.19 7.93 4.97
C THR A 278 10.25 7.65 3.79
N VAL A 279 9.94 6.39 3.48
CA VAL A 279 9.13 6.05 2.30
C VAL A 279 7.74 6.67 2.39
N VAL A 280 7.07 6.54 3.54
CA VAL A 280 5.72 7.10 3.74
C VAL A 280 5.75 8.61 3.88
N SER A 281 6.71 9.15 4.64
CA SER A 281 6.73 10.57 5.00
C SER A 281 7.29 11.48 3.91
N LYS A 282 8.26 11.01 3.12
CA LYS A 282 8.92 11.80 2.07
C LYS A 282 8.49 11.36 0.67
N GLY A 283 8.45 10.04 0.41
CA GLY A 283 8.14 9.50 -0.91
C GLY A 283 6.66 9.56 -1.23
N LEU A 284 5.84 8.93 -0.39
CA LEU A 284 4.39 8.83 -0.58
C LEU A 284 3.64 10.02 0.01
N LYS A 285 4.23 10.73 0.97
CA LYS A 285 3.63 11.87 1.68
C LYS A 285 2.27 11.55 2.29
N TRP A 286 2.20 10.37 2.92
CA TRP A 286 0.99 9.83 3.59
C TRP A 286 -0.17 9.49 2.64
N HIS A 287 0.07 9.48 1.33
CA HIS A 287 -0.85 8.92 0.35
C HIS A 287 -0.61 7.43 0.15
N GLY A 288 -1.58 6.79 -0.48
CA GLY A 288 -1.36 5.56 -1.20
C GLY A 288 -0.38 5.74 -2.35
N GLY A 289 -0.08 4.63 -3.01
CA GLY A 289 0.88 4.62 -4.10
C GLY A 289 1.41 3.23 -4.38
N GLU A 290 2.45 3.19 -5.20
CA GLU A 290 3.07 1.94 -5.61
C GLU A 290 4.55 1.98 -5.23
N ILE A 291 4.96 0.96 -4.48
CA ILE A 291 6.34 0.82 -4.01
C ILE A 291 6.87 -0.56 -4.37
N ILE A 292 8.13 -0.61 -4.81
CA ILE A 292 8.88 -1.85 -4.97
C ILE A 292 9.82 -1.98 -3.78
N ARG A 293 9.84 -3.15 -3.17
CA ARG A 293 10.76 -3.45 -2.07
C ARG A 293 11.98 -4.19 -2.62
N LEU A 294 13.17 -3.68 -2.33
CA LEU A 294 14.43 -4.29 -2.72
C LEU A 294 15.30 -4.55 -1.50
N ILE A 295 15.73 -5.80 -1.33
CA ILE A 295 16.71 -6.20 -0.31
C ILE A 295 18.09 -6.20 -0.96
N GLY A 296 18.99 -5.33 -0.51
CA GLY A 296 20.32 -5.21 -1.10
C GLY A 296 20.98 -3.87 -0.84
N ASN A 297 21.79 -3.40 -1.80
CA ASN A 297 22.50 -2.14 -1.65
C ASN A 297 21.65 -0.97 -2.16
N ALA A 298 21.81 0.20 -1.52
CA ALA A 298 21.19 1.45 -1.97
C ALA A 298 21.51 1.77 -3.43
N LYS A 299 22.72 1.42 -3.90
CA LYS A 299 23.13 1.61 -5.28
C LYS A 299 22.28 0.79 -6.26
N ASP A 300 22.03 -0.47 -5.95
CA ASP A 300 21.22 -1.36 -6.80
C ASP A 300 19.77 -0.84 -6.88
N ALA A 301 19.23 -0.34 -5.77
CA ALA A 301 17.92 0.31 -5.74
C ALA A 301 17.89 1.59 -6.60
N GLN A 302 18.93 2.41 -6.53
CA GLN A 302 19.03 3.65 -7.31
C GLN A 302 19.17 3.38 -8.81
N ASP A 303 19.94 2.36 -9.18
CA ASP A 303 20.11 1.95 -10.58
C ASP A 303 18.81 1.39 -11.14
N LEU A 304 18.04 0.62 -10.35
CA LEU A 304 16.69 0.17 -10.71
C LEU A 304 15.71 1.34 -10.85
N PHE A 305 15.71 2.31 -9.93
CA PHE A 305 14.85 3.49 -10.05
C PHE A 305 15.14 4.30 -11.32
N LYS A 306 16.43 4.56 -11.62
CA LYS A 306 16.83 5.24 -12.87
C LYS A 306 16.46 4.45 -14.13
N HIS A 307 16.33 3.13 -14.03
CA HIS A 307 15.84 2.32 -15.13
C HIS A 307 14.35 2.54 -15.35
N LEU A 308 13.54 2.49 -14.28
CA LEU A 308 12.09 2.73 -14.33
C LEU A 308 11.76 4.15 -14.81
N GLU A 309 12.55 5.14 -14.39
CA GLU A 309 12.41 6.54 -14.82
C GLU A 309 12.66 6.69 -16.33
N ARG A 310 13.71 6.03 -16.86
CA ARG A 310 14.00 6.00 -18.31
C ARG A 310 12.91 5.33 -19.13
N GLU A 311 12.19 4.38 -18.53
CA GLU A 311 11.04 3.70 -19.13
C GLU A 311 9.71 4.42 -18.90
N CYS A 312 9.74 5.60 -18.25
CA CYS A 312 8.55 6.39 -17.92
C CYS A 312 7.51 5.62 -17.07
N MET A 313 7.96 4.65 -16.27
CA MET A 313 7.08 3.91 -15.36
C MET A 313 6.82 4.67 -14.05
N THR A 314 7.61 5.70 -13.75
CA THR A 314 7.45 6.51 -12.53
C THR A 314 6.37 7.57 -12.70
N VAL A 315 5.46 7.67 -11.73
CA VAL A 315 4.34 8.62 -11.74
C VAL A 315 4.38 9.48 -10.48
N SER A 316 4.52 10.80 -10.66
CA SER A 316 4.41 11.76 -9.55
C SER A 316 2.95 12.12 -9.34
N LEU A 317 2.46 11.99 -8.10
CA LEU A 317 1.12 12.38 -7.72
C LEU A 317 1.05 13.90 -7.46
N PRO A 318 -0.10 14.55 -7.69
CA PRO A 318 -0.28 15.97 -7.42
C PRO A 318 0.03 16.33 -5.96
N GLN A 319 0.77 17.42 -5.76
CA GLN A 319 1.10 17.93 -4.41
C GLN A 319 -0.09 18.65 -3.74
N ASP A 320 -1.09 19.02 -4.53
CA ASP A 320 -2.20 19.89 -4.11
C ASP A 320 -3.18 19.17 -3.16
N LEU A 321 -3.07 17.85 -3.03
CA LEU A 321 -3.88 17.06 -2.11
C LEU A 321 -3.31 17.16 -0.68
N HIS A 322 -3.28 18.36 -0.13
CA HIS A 322 -2.84 18.58 1.24
C HIS A 322 -3.86 17.93 2.20
N TRP A 323 -3.47 16.84 2.87
CA TRP A 323 -4.26 16.14 3.90
C TRP A 323 -4.54 16.97 5.18
N GLY A 324 -4.73 18.29 5.10
CA GLY A 324 -4.93 19.15 6.27
C GLY A 324 -3.73 19.06 7.24
N ILE A 325 -2.53 18.98 6.67
CA ILE A 325 -1.28 18.86 7.39
C ILE A 325 -0.98 20.23 8.05
N ALA A 326 -1.07 20.30 9.38
CA ALA A 326 -0.47 21.37 10.18
C ALA A 326 0.83 20.98 10.84
#